data_AF-A0A356BU53-F1
#
_entry.id   AF-A0A356BU53-F1
#
_cell.length_a   1.000
_cell.length_b   1.000
_cell.length_c   1.000
_cell.angle_alpha   90.00
_cell.angle_beta   90.00
_cell.angle_gamma   90.00
#
_symmetry.space_group_name_H-M   'P 1'
#
loop_
_entity.id
_entity.type
_entity.pdbx_description
1 polymer ?
#
loop_
_entity_poly.entity_id
_entity_poly.type
_entity_poly.pdbx_seq_one_letter_code
_entity_poly.pdbx_strand_id
1 'polypeptide(L)'
;MGLTEEEYERIQKLLGRLPNYTETGLFSVLWSEHCSYKNSKPVLRKLPTTGPQVLQGPGEGAGVVDIGDDQAVVFKIESHNHPSAVEPYHGAGTGVGGILRDVFSMGARPIAVLNSLRLGELDGERTEYLFREIVAGMAGYGNTVGVPTVGGEVQFDPCYEHNPLVNAMAVGLVDHGGIRKGLALGAGNSVIYAGAPTGRDGIHGATFASVEFASDDEQEPVALQIGYPEIGKRLMEACLEVVGSSALVGIQDMGAAGLTSSSAEMASKAGTGIEMNLDLVPQSEENMTAYEMMLSESQERMLLVVKKGREQEVLDLFKRHDLDACVIGKVTDDHKLRLFHLGEVRAEVPVAALVDDAPVYHRSSREPEYYREFQAMDAYVPQVKDVKDIFLQLLQRPTVASKSWVYGQFDQDEHTLLGPGSNAAVVGVPGTDKALALTTDCNSRYIYLDPYMGGAIAVAEA
;
A
#
# COMPACT_ATOMS: atom_id res chain seq x y z
N MET A 1 -1.61 18.85 -12.21
CA MET A 1 -1.10 18.64 -10.84
C MET A 1 -2.21 18.50 -9.78
N GLY A 2 -3.51 18.49 -10.10
CA GLY A 2 -4.55 18.05 -9.14
C GLY A 2 -4.81 18.91 -7.89
N LEU A 3 -4.05 19.99 -7.66
CA LEU A 3 -4.33 20.97 -6.59
C LEU A 3 -5.51 21.87 -6.98
N THR A 4 -6.41 22.12 -6.04
CA THR A 4 -7.43 23.17 -6.21
C THR A 4 -6.81 24.56 -6.08
N GLU A 5 -7.52 25.59 -6.54
CA GLU A 5 -7.08 26.99 -6.37
C GLU A 5 -6.93 27.35 -4.89
N GLU A 6 -7.86 26.90 -4.03
CA GLU A 6 -7.79 27.10 -2.58
C GLU A 6 -6.57 26.40 -1.95
N GLU A 7 -6.26 25.17 -2.38
CA GLU A 7 -5.08 24.44 -1.91
C GLU A 7 -3.80 25.17 -2.34
N TYR A 8 -3.71 25.64 -3.59
CA TYR A 8 -2.56 26.39 -4.08
C TYR A 8 -2.36 27.72 -3.34
N GLU A 9 -3.42 28.48 -3.09
CA GLU A 9 -3.35 29.70 -2.27
C GLU A 9 -2.91 29.41 -0.83
N ARG A 10 -3.38 28.30 -0.24
CA ARG A 10 -2.96 27.89 1.10
C ARG A 10 -1.48 27.56 1.13
N ILE A 11 -0.94 26.87 0.12
CA ILE A 11 0.49 26.59 -0.02
C ILE A 11 1.29 27.89 -0.07
N GLN A 12 0.86 28.87 -0.88
CA GLN A 12 1.53 30.18 -0.93
C GLN A 12 1.58 30.87 0.44
N LYS A 13 0.50 30.80 1.22
CA LYS A 13 0.42 31.37 2.57
C LYS A 13 1.36 30.65 3.54
N LEU A 14 1.42 29.31 3.49
CA LEU A 14 2.31 28.49 4.33
C LEU A 14 3.79 28.76 4.01
N LEU A 15 4.14 28.94 2.74
CA LEU A 15 5.51 29.21 2.31
C LEU A 15 5.90 30.69 2.43
N GLY A 16 4.93 31.61 2.47
CA GLY A 16 5.17 33.06 2.39
C GLY A 16 5.71 33.53 1.03
N ARG A 17 5.64 32.68 0.00
CA ARG A 17 6.10 32.91 -1.38
C ARG A 17 5.40 31.95 -2.34
N LEU A 18 5.58 32.16 -3.63
CA LEU A 18 5.17 31.18 -4.63
C LEU A 18 6.01 29.90 -4.51
N PRO A 19 5.40 28.70 -4.54
CA PRO A 19 6.13 27.45 -4.69
C PRO A 19 6.73 27.37 -6.10
N ASN A 20 7.92 26.77 -6.21
CA ASN A 20 8.48 26.44 -7.52
C ASN A 20 7.83 25.15 -8.09
N TYR A 21 8.26 24.73 -9.29
CA TYR A 21 7.70 23.56 -9.97
C TYR A 21 7.81 22.26 -9.16
N THR A 22 9.00 21.97 -8.63
CA THR A 22 9.24 20.78 -7.79
C THR A 22 8.39 20.83 -6.54
N GLU A 23 8.41 21.95 -5.81
CA GLU A 23 7.64 22.15 -4.57
C GLU A 23 6.14 21.99 -4.81
N THR A 24 5.61 22.55 -5.90
CA THR A 24 4.21 22.37 -6.29
C THR A 24 3.89 20.90 -6.51
N GLY A 25 4.80 20.14 -7.11
CA GLY A 25 4.70 18.67 -7.23
C GLY A 25 4.67 17.96 -5.88
N LEU A 26 5.56 18.32 -4.95
CA LEU A 26 5.60 17.71 -3.62
C LEU A 26 4.26 17.91 -2.87
N PHE A 27 3.72 19.13 -2.90
CA PHE A 27 2.41 19.41 -2.31
C PHE A 27 1.28 18.71 -3.05
N SER A 28 1.28 18.73 -4.38
CA SER A 28 0.29 18.09 -5.23
C SER A 28 0.08 16.61 -4.87
N VAL A 29 1.17 15.87 -4.71
CA VAL A 29 1.09 14.44 -4.41
C VAL A 29 0.74 14.18 -2.94
N LEU A 30 1.36 14.91 -1.99
CA LEU A 30 1.11 14.68 -0.56
C LEU A 30 -0.26 15.18 -0.09
N TRP A 31 -0.84 16.18 -0.74
CA TRP A 31 -2.19 16.67 -0.48
C TRP A 31 -3.26 16.03 -1.38
N SER A 32 -2.92 14.98 -2.12
CA SER A 32 -3.90 14.13 -2.82
C SER A 32 -4.80 13.39 -1.81
N GLU A 33 -5.98 12.88 -2.24
CA GLU A 33 -6.80 12.04 -1.35
C GLU A 33 -6.04 10.76 -0.98
N HIS A 34 -5.32 10.18 -1.93
CA HIS A 34 -4.54 8.96 -1.76
C HIS A 34 -3.51 9.05 -0.61
N CYS A 35 -2.78 10.17 -0.50
CA CYS A 35 -1.76 10.34 0.55
C CYS A 35 -2.30 10.97 1.84
N SER A 36 -3.14 12.02 1.73
CA SER A 36 -3.57 12.79 2.91
C SER A 36 -4.85 12.30 3.57
N TYR A 37 -5.65 11.49 2.86
CA TYR A 37 -6.98 11.06 3.28
C TYR A 37 -7.88 12.26 3.62
N LYS A 38 -7.73 13.38 2.89
CA LYS A 38 -8.33 14.67 3.26
C LYS A 38 -9.85 14.64 3.44
N ASN A 39 -10.58 13.76 2.75
CA ASN A 39 -12.03 13.60 2.95
C ASN A 39 -12.37 12.45 3.92
N SER A 40 -11.57 11.38 3.94
CA SER A 40 -11.84 10.15 4.70
C SER A 40 -11.34 10.18 6.15
N LYS A 41 -10.26 10.92 6.44
CA LYS A 41 -9.63 11.05 7.77
C LYS A 41 -10.61 11.42 8.90
N PRO A 42 -11.58 12.36 8.73
CA PRO A 42 -12.58 12.63 9.75
C PRO A 42 -13.50 11.45 10.09
N VAL A 43 -13.79 10.60 9.10
CA VAL A 43 -14.66 9.43 9.27
C VAL A 43 -13.88 8.28 9.91
N LEU A 44 -12.67 8.01 9.43
CA LEU A 44 -11.80 6.93 9.92
C LEU A 44 -11.43 7.10 11.41
N ARG A 45 -11.30 8.35 11.89
CA ARG A 45 -11.07 8.66 13.32
C ARG A 45 -12.19 8.20 14.27
N LYS A 46 -13.35 7.79 13.75
CA LYS A 46 -14.46 7.25 14.55
C LYS A 46 -14.27 5.78 14.91
N LEU A 47 -13.38 5.07 14.21
CA LEU A 47 -13.12 3.65 14.45
C LEU A 47 -12.35 3.45 15.76
N PRO A 48 -12.64 2.38 16.53
CA PRO A 48 -11.85 2.03 17.69
C PRO A 48 -10.45 1.56 17.27
N THR A 49 -9.41 2.16 17.84
CA THR A 49 -8.00 1.89 17.47
C THR A 49 -7.15 1.37 18.64
N THR A 50 -7.78 1.09 19.78
CA THR A 50 -7.08 0.66 21.00
C THR A 50 -7.63 -0.67 21.47
N GLY A 51 -6.75 -1.52 21.99
CA GLY A 51 -7.08 -2.84 22.52
C GLY A 51 -5.86 -3.42 23.26
N PRO A 52 -6.05 -4.43 24.14
CA PRO A 52 -4.97 -4.94 24.97
C PRO A 52 -3.84 -5.60 24.18
N GLN A 53 -4.15 -6.16 23.00
CA GLN A 53 -3.15 -6.76 22.11
C GLN A 53 -2.54 -5.75 21.12
N VAL A 54 -3.01 -4.51 21.05
CA VAL A 54 -2.53 -3.54 20.04
C VAL A 54 -1.20 -2.94 20.49
N LEU A 55 -0.10 -3.31 19.82
CA LEU A 55 1.22 -2.74 20.03
C LEU A 55 1.44 -1.47 19.19
N GLN A 56 0.86 -1.45 17.98
CA GLN A 56 0.90 -0.29 17.09
C GLN A 56 -0.43 -0.21 16.31
N GLY A 57 -1.19 0.85 16.58
CA GLY A 57 -2.39 1.20 15.83
C GLY A 57 -2.08 2.07 14.59
N PRO A 58 -3.10 2.73 13.99
CA PRO A 58 -2.91 3.60 12.83
C PRO A 58 -1.88 4.71 13.07
N GLY A 59 -1.06 4.98 12.05
CA GLY A 59 -0.01 6.01 12.07
C GLY A 59 1.38 5.52 11.66
N GLU A 60 1.59 4.20 11.62
CA GLU A 60 2.77 3.57 11.01
C GLU A 60 2.40 2.80 9.75
N GLY A 61 3.42 2.27 9.06
CA GLY A 61 3.27 1.57 7.78
C GLY A 61 2.39 0.32 7.85
N ALA A 62 2.18 -0.29 9.02
CA ALA A 62 1.26 -1.41 9.23
C ALA A 62 0.77 -1.49 10.70
N GLY A 63 -0.31 -2.24 10.94
CA GLY A 63 -0.81 -2.52 12.27
C GLY A 63 -0.01 -3.65 12.94
N VAL A 64 0.20 -3.57 14.25
CA VAL A 64 0.95 -4.58 15.02
C VAL A 64 0.15 -5.06 16.22
N VAL A 65 -0.01 -6.36 16.35
CA VAL A 65 -0.70 -7.01 17.47
C VAL A 65 0.17 -8.05 18.16
N ASP A 66 0.11 -8.09 19.49
CA ASP A 66 0.78 -9.07 20.33
C ASP A 66 0.15 -10.46 20.19
N ILE A 67 0.98 -11.48 20.02
CA ILE A 67 0.58 -12.89 19.98
C ILE A 67 1.22 -13.71 21.12
N GLY A 68 1.72 -13.02 22.15
CA GLY A 68 2.38 -13.61 23.30
C GLY A 68 3.81 -14.07 23.00
N ASP A 69 4.52 -14.49 24.05
CA ASP A 69 5.92 -14.95 24.02
C ASP A 69 6.91 -13.93 23.43
N ASP A 70 6.67 -12.64 23.65
CA ASP A 70 7.49 -11.54 23.08
C ASP A 70 7.45 -11.52 21.54
N GLN A 71 6.38 -12.08 20.94
CA GLN A 71 6.16 -12.10 19.50
C GLN A 71 4.92 -11.29 19.12
N ALA A 72 4.94 -10.77 17.90
CA ALA A 72 3.88 -9.95 17.34
C ALA A 72 3.63 -10.30 15.87
N VAL A 73 2.42 -10.00 15.43
CA VAL A 73 2.02 -10.05 14.03
C VAL A 73 1.90 -8.64 13.50
N VAL A 74 2.51 -8.40 12.34
CA VAL A 74 2.37 -7.18 11.56
C VAL A 74 1.49 -7.48 10.37
N PHE A 75 0.46 -6.67 10.15
CA PHE A 75 -0.42 -6.84 9.00
C PHE A 75 -0.99 -5.53 8.49
N LYS A 76 -1.28 -5.53 7.20
CA LYS A 76 -1.96 -4.43 6.50
C LYS A 76 -2.65 -4.99 5.27
N ILE A 77 -3.69 -4.29 4.83
CA ILE A 77 -4.35 -4.51 3.54
C ILE A 77 -4.28 -3.21 2.73
N GLU A 78 -3.93 -3.33 1.45
CA GLU A 78 -3.87 -2.23 0.49
C GLU A 78 -4.63 -2.57 -0.79
N SER A 79 -4.92 -1.53 -1.58
CA SER A 79 -5.61 -1.65 -2.87
C SER A 79 -4.71 -1.19 -4.03
N HIS A 80 -4.83 -1.83 -5.18
CA HIS A 80 -4.18 -1.46 -6.45
C HIS A 80 -5.17 -1.44 -7.62
N ASN A 81 -6.38 -0.94 -7.36
CA ASN A 81 -7.54 -0.98 -8.25
C ASN A 81 -7.26 -0.39 -9.65
N HIS A 82 -6.85 0.88 -9.71
CA HIS A 82 -6.67 1.58 -10.98
C HIS A 82 -5.51 1.01 -11.81
N PRO A 83 -4.30 0.78 -11.25
CA PRO A 83 -3.25 0.06 -11.98
C PRO A 83 -3.72 -1.29 -12.53
N SER A 84 -4.43 -2.09 -11.73
CA SER A 84 -4.94 -3.39 -12.17
C SER A 84 -6.06 -3.32 -13.22
N ALA A 85 -6.76 -2.20 -13.35
CA ALA A 85 -7.75 -2.00 -14.39
C ALA A 85 -7.11 -1.72 -15.77
N VAL A 86 -5.92 -1.09 -15.77
CA VAL A 86 -5.19 -0.67 -16.96
C VAL A 86 -4.18 -1.74 -17.40
N GLU A 87 -3.35 -2.22 -16.47
CA GLU A 87 -2.37 -3.28 -16.69
C GLU A 87 -2.50 -4.32 -15.55
N PRO A 88 -3.33 -5.37 -15.75
CA PRO A 88 -3.76 -6.23 -14.67
C PRO A 88 -2.65 -7.08 -14.05
N TYR A 89 -1.69 -7.57 -14.84
CA TYR A 89 -0.62 -8.43 -14.36
C TYR A 89 0.34 -7.65 -13.46
N HIS A 90 0.89 -6.55 -13.98
CA HIS A 90 1.82 -5.72 -13.25
C HIS A 90 1.13 -4.98 -12.12
N GLY A 91 -0.07 -4.44 -12.32
CA GLY A 91 -0.81 -3.74 -11.27
C GLY A 91 -1.12 -4.63 -10.07
N ALA A 92 -1.52 -5.88 -10.29
CA ALA A 92 -1.75 -6.82 -9.19
C ALA A 92 -0.43 -7.29 -8.53
N GLY A 93 0.61 -7.51 -9.34
CA GLY A 93 1.94 -7.88 -8.84
C GLY A 93 2.57 -6.78 -7.98
N THR A 94 2.53 -5.52 -8.40
CA THR A 94 3.03 -4.38 -7.62
C THR A 94 2.18 -4.13 -6.37
N GLY A 95 0.88 -4.44 -6.41
CA GLY A 95 0.03 -4.45 -5.22
C GLY A 95 0.53 -5.42 -4.15
N VAL A 96 0.90 -6.66 -4.54
CA VAL A 96 1.54 -7.63 -3.64
C VAL A 96 2.92 -7.14 -3.19
N GLY A 97 3.72 -6.61 -4.10
CA GLY A 97 5.05 -6.08 -3.78
C GLY A 97 5.02 -4.94 -2.77
N GLY A 98 4.11 -3.98 -2.94
CA GLY A 98 3.92 -2.84 -2.02
C GLY A 98 3.55 -3.30 -0.62
N ILE A 99 2.53 -4.14 -0.49
CA ILE A 99 2.07 -4.59 0.83
C ILE A 99 3.10 -5.45 1.57
N LEU A 100 3.94 -6.20 0.85
CA LEU A 100 5.07 -6.91 1.45
C LEU A 100 6.10 -5.94 2.02
N ARG A 101 6.41 -4.83 1.31
CA ARG A 101 7.34 -3.79 1.78
C ARG A 101 6.85 -3.12 3.05
N ASP A 102 5.56 -2.82 3.16
CA ASP A 102 4.97 -2.29 4.40
C ASP A 102 5.23 -3.18 5.61
N VAL A 103 5.10 -4.50 5.42
CA VAL A 103 5.28 -5.48 6.51
C VAL A 103 6.75 -5.61 6.88
N PHE A 104 7.66 -5.78 5.91
CA PHE A 104 9.07 -5.99 6.24
C PHE A 104 9.81 -4.70 6.62
N SER A 105 9.30 -3.51 6.25
CA SER A 105 9.82 -2.23 6.75
C SER A 105 9.60 -2.08 8.25
N MET A 106 8.55 -2.68 8.79
CA MET A 106 8.29 -2.77 10.24
C MET A 106 9.17 -3.81 10.95
N GLY A 107 10.06 -4.49 10.22
CA GLY A 107 10.95 -5.53 10.73
C GLY A 107 10.35 -6.93 10.76
N ALA A 108 9.14 -7.11 10.22
CA ALA A 108 8.43 -8.39 10.24
C ALA A 108 8.70 -9.20 8.99
N ARG A 109 9.01 -10.50 9.15
CA ARG A 109 9.13 -11.42 8.02
C ARG A 109 7.73 -11.76 7.50
N PRO A 110 7.38 -11.43 6.25
CA PRO A 110 6.10 -11.85 5.68
C PRO A 110 6.01 -13.37 5.61
N ILE A 111 4.85 -13.92 5.99
CA ILE A 111 4.57 -15.36 6.00
C ILE A 111 3.32 -15.72 5.20
N ALA A 112 2.47 -14.75 4.91
CA ALA A 112 1.21 -14.98 4.23
C ALA A 112 0.72 -13.72 3.50
N VAL A 113 0.06 -13.95 2.36
CA VAL A 113 -0.73 -12.97 1.62
C VAL A 113 -2.19 -13.43 1.56
N LEU A 114 -3.13 -12.50 1.56
CA LEU A 114 -4.54 -12.76 1.25
C LEU A 114 -5.02 -11.77 0.19
N ASN A 115 -5.90 -12.22 -0.71
CA ASN A 115 -6.50 -11.35 -1.73
C ASN A 115 -7.94 -10.96 -1.36
N SER A 116 -8.37 -9.76 -1.73
CA SER A 116 -9.81 -9.43 -1.79
C SER A 116 -10.09 -8.80 -3.16
N LEU A 117 -10.78 -9.58 -4.00
CA LEU A 117 -11.00 -9.25 -5.42
C LEU A 117 -12.49 -8.98 -5.68
N ARG A 118 -12.78 -7.89 -6.38
CA ARG A 118 -14.11 -7.60 -6.94
C ARG A 118 -13.98 -7.30 -8.42
N LEU A 119 -14.70 -8.04 -9.26
CA LEU A 119 -14.66 -7.88 -10.72
C LEU A 119 -16.06 -7.88 -11.32
N GLY A 120 -16.19 -7.49 -12.58
CA GLY A 120 -17.41 -7.63 -13.38
C GLY A 120 -17.90 -9.08 -13.47
N GLU A 121 -19.03 -9.34 -14.13
CA GLU A 121 -19.45 -10.72 -14.39
C GLU A 121 -18.51 -11.42 -15.40
N LEU A 122 -18.38 -12.74 -15.28
CA LEU A 122 -17.55 -13.57 -16.18
C LEU A 122 -18.34 -13.95 -17.45
N ASP A 123 -18.88 -12.96 -18.15
CA ASP A 123 -19.65 -13.13 -19.39
C ASP A 123 -19.01 -12.44 -20.61
N GLY A 124 -17.86 -11.78 -20.43
CA GLY A 124 -17.13 -11.07 -21.48
C GLY A 124 -15.61 -11.24 -21.40
N GLU A 125 -14.96 -11.14 -22.57
CA GLU A 125 -13.51 -11.35 -22.75
C GLU A 125 -12.66 -10.40 -21.88
N ARG A 126 -13.12 -9.15 -21.67
CA ARG A 126 -12.40 -8.15 -20.85
C ARG A 126 -12.31 -8.58 -19.39
N THR A 127 -13.43 -8.97 -18.76
CA THR A 127 -13.43 -9.39 -17.36
C THR A 127 -12.66 -10.69 -17.17
N GLU A 128 -12.79 -11.65 -18.09
CA GLU A 128 -12.00 -12.88 -18.07
C GLU A 128 -10.49 -12.60 -18.18
N TYR A 129 -10.09 -11.67 -19.04
CA TYR A 129 -8.72 -11.20 -19.16
C TYR A 129 -8.22 -10.56 -17.86
N LEU A 130 -8.96 -9.58 -17.32
CA LEU A 130 -8.60 -8.91 -16.06
C LEU A 130 -8.46 -9.93 -14.93
N PHE A 131 -9.44 -10.81 -14.75
CA PHE A 131 -9.40 -11.83 -13.71
C PHE A 131 -8.19 -12.75 -13.85
N ARG A 132 -7.89 -13.20 -15.09
CA ARG A 132 -6.75 -14.07 -15.35
C ARG A 132 -5.42 -13.41 -15.03
N GLU A 133 -5.22 -12.21 -15.56
CA GLU A 133 -3.95 -11.50 -15.40
C GLU A 133 -3.75 -10.98 -13.98
N ILE A 134 -4.81 -10.54 -13.27
CA ILE A 134 -4.72 -10.15 -11.86
C ILE A 134 -4.24 -11.34 -11.01
N VAL A 135 -4.87 -12.50 -11.15
CA VAL A 135 -4.47 -13.69 -10.38
C VAL A 135 -3.05 -14.12 -10.75
N ALA A 136 -2.71 -14.11 -12.03
CA ALA A 136 -1.36 -14.44 -12.50
C ALA A 136 -0.30 -13.45 -11.98
N GLY A 137 -0.62 -12.15 -11.91
CA GLY A 137 0.26 -11.11 -11.38
C GLY A 137 0.52 -11.26 -9.88
N MET A 138 -0.53 -11.50 -9.09
CA MET A 138 -0.39 -11.79 -7.66
C MET A 138 0.45 -13.05 -7.42
N ALA A 139 0.17 -14.13 -8.16
CA ALA A 139 0.94 -15.36 -8.09
C ALA A 139 2.40 -15.16 -8.52
N GLY A 140 2.63 -14.48 -9.63
CA GLY A 140 3.96 -14.22 -10.18
C GLY A 140 4.86 -13.45 -9.21
N TYR A 141 4.29 -12.51 -8.45
CA TYR A 141 5.04 -11.77 -7.43
C TYR A 141 5.23 -12.61 -6.16
N GLY A 142 4.13 -13.11 -5.57
CA GLY A 142 4.16 -13.86 -4.30
C GLY A 142 5.02 -15.12 -4.35
N ASN A 143 4.86 -15.93 -5.39
CA ASN A 143 5.61 -17.18 -5.59
C ASN A 143 7.11 -16.90 -5.76
N THR A 144 7.48 -15.88 -6.54
CA THR A 144 8.88 -15.49 -6.74
C THR A 144 9.55 -15.05 -5.44
N VAL A 145 8.88 -14.18 -4.67
CA VAL A 145 9.39 -13.74 -3.35
C VAL A 145 9.43 -14.91 -2.36
N GLY A 146 8.53 -15.88 -2.51
CA GLY A 146 8.39 -17.03 -1.62
C GLY A 146 7.46 -16.77 -0.45
N VAL A 147 6.42 -15.95 -0.65
CA VAL A 147 5.38 -15.68 0.35
C VAL A 147 4.04 -16.17 -0.22
N PRO A 148 3.43 -17.20 0.36
CA PRO A 148 2.23 -17.83 -0.20
C PRO A 148 1.00 -16.95 -0.04
N THR A 149 0.12 -16.95 -1.04
CA THR A 149 -1.26 -16.45 -0.89
C THR A 149 -2.12 -17.55 -0.28
N VAL A 150 -2.42 -17.43 1.02
CA VAL A 150 -3.00 -18.51 1.85
C VAL A 150 -4.53 -18.46 1.93
N GLY A 151 -5.15 -17.39 1.46
CA GLY A 151 -6.59 -17.20 1.54
C GLY A 151 -7.04 -15.94 0.82
N GLY A 152 -8.32 -15.64 0.92
CA GLY A 152 -8.90 -14.46 0.30
C GLY A 152 -10.31 -14.70 -0.20
N GLU A 153 -10.85 -13.68 -0.84
CA GLU A 153 -12.21 -13.68 -1.38
C GLU A 153 -12.24 -13.14 -2.82
N VAL A 154 -13.20 -13.64 -3.60
CA VAL A 154 -13.46 -13.20 -4.97
C VAL A 154 -14.96 -13.12 -5.17
N GLN A 155 -15.45 -11.93 -5.48
CA GLN A 155 -16.86 -11.69 -5.78
C GLN A 155 -17.00 -10.98 -7.13
N PHE A 156 -18.01 -11.39 -7.88
CA PHE A 156 -18.34 -10.85 -9.20
C PHE A 156 -19.66 -10.09 -9.14
N ASP A 157 -19.68 -8.88 -9.69
CA ASP A 157 -20.87 -8.03 -9.81
C ASP A 157 -20.69 -7.01 -10.95
N PRO A 158 -21.73 -6.71 -11.77
CA PRO A 158 -21.60 -5.80 -12.91
C PRO A 158 -21.06 -4.41 -12.56
N CYS A 159 -21.25 -3.91 -11.33
CA CYS A 159 -20.76 -2.58 -10.95
C CYS A 159 -19.22 -2.46 -10.94
N TYR A 160 -18.49 -3.59 -10.95
CA TYR A 160 -17.03 -3.64 -10.98
C TYR A 160 -16.45 -3.91 -12.38
N GLU A 161 -17.26 -3.89 -13.44
CA GLU A 161 -16.83 -4.21 -14.81
C GLU A 161 -15.72 -3.26 -15.32
N HIS A 162 -15.82 -1.96 -14.99
CA HIS A 162 -14.85 -0.96 -15.42
C HIS A 162 -13.78 -0.66 -14.35
N ASN A 163 -14.14 -0.82 -13.08
CA ASN A 163 -13.30 -0.49 -11.93
C ASN A 163 -13.20 -1.71 -11.00
N PRO A 164 -12.36 -2.71 -11.32
CA PRO A 164 -12.13 -3.84 -10.43
C PRO A 164 -11.51 -3.37 -9.11
N LEU A 165 -11.84 -4.05 -8.01
CA LEU A 165 -11.14 -3.89 -6.75
C LEU A 165 -10.12 -5.02 -6.62
N VAL A 166 -8.87 -4.64 -6.42
CA VAL A 166 -7.74 -5.57 -6.27
C VAL A 166 -7.00 -5.20 -5.00
N ASN A 167 -7.35 -5.89 -3.93
CA ASN A 167 -6.73 -5.68 -2.63
C ASN A 167 -5.83 -6.86 -2.25
N ALA A 168 -4.69 -6.54 -1.65
CA ALA A 168 -3.75 -7.51 -1.10
C ALA A 168 -3.51 -7.20 0.38
N MET A 169 -3.62 -8.22 1.22
CA MET A 169 -3.23 -8.19 2.62
C MET A 169 -1.95 -8.97 2.80
N ALA A 170 -0.97 -8.42 3.52
CA ALA A 170 0.20 -9.18 3.95
C ALA A 170 0.22 -9.32 5.47
N VAL A 171 0.74 -10.45 5.93
CA VAL A 171 0.91 -10.80 7.32
C VAL A 171 2.33 -11.25 7.55
N GLY A 172 2.99 -10.70 8.56
CA GLY A 172 4.36 -11.03 8.93
C GLY A 172 4.53 -11.21 10.43
N LEU A 173 5.61 -11.90 10.79
CA LEU A 173 6.00 -12.20 12.17
C LEU A 173 7.22 -11.38 12.58
N VAL A 174 7.21 -10.90 13.82
CA VAL A 174 8.32 -10.17 14.40
C VAL A 174 8.39 -10.40 15.91
N ASP A 175 9.59 -10.44 16.47
CA ASP A 175 9.76 -10.35 17.93
C ASP A 175 9.57 -8.89 18.36
N HIS A 176 9.09 -8.62 19.58
CA HIS A 176 8.78 -7.24 20.02
C HIS A 176 9.98 -6.29 19.89
N GLY A 177 11.19 -6.77 20.19
CA GLY A 177 12.43 -6.01 20.02
C GLY A 177 12.86 -5.76 18.57
N GLY A 178 12.29 -6.50 17.62
CA GLY A 178 12.52 -6.38 16.18
C GLY A 178 11.67 -5.32 15.50
N ILE A 179 10.61 -4.83 16.14
CA ILE A 179 9.69 -3.83 15.57
C ILE A 179 10.48 -2.54 15.23
N ARG A 180 10.31 -2.05 13.99
CA ARG A 180 10.90 -0.80 13.51
C ARG A 180 9.83 0.20 13.11
N LYS A 181 10.27 1.46 12.99
CA LYS A 181 9.43 2.62 12.64
C LYS A 181 10.15 3.46 11.58
N GLY A 182 9.36 4.13 10.75
CA GLY A 182 9.85 5.12 9.78
C GLY A 182 10.20 6.44 10.45
N LEU A 183 11.36 6.52 11.10
CA LEU A 183 11.80 7.72 11.83
C LEU A 183 13.12 8.29 11.29
N ALA A 184 13.14 9.59 11.00
CA ALA A 184 14.36 10.32 10.70
C ALA A 184 14.92 11.03 11.93
N LEU A 185 15.49 10.27 12.87
CA LEU A 185 16.04 10.81 14.12
C LEU A 185 17.55 11.05 14.05
N GLY A 186 18.00 12.01 14.85
CA GLY A 186 19.41 12.32 15.07
C GLY A 186 20.00 13.17 13.95
N ALA A 187 20.09 14.49 14.17
CA ALA A 187 20.69 15.41 13.22
C ALA A 187 22.11 14.96 12.82
N GLY A 188 22.37 14.94 11.52
CA GLY A 188 23.63 14.46 10.92
C GLY A 188 23.69 12.96 10.65
N ASN A 189 22.69 12.16 11.07
CA ASN A 189 22.55 10.78 10.59
C ASN A 189 22.30 10.76 9.09
N SER A 190 22.79 9.72 8.43
CA SER A 190 22.80 9.61 6.98
C SER A 190 21.48 9.03 6.49
N VAL A 191 20.98 9.58 5.38
CA VAL A 191 19.80 9.08 4.65
C VAL A 191 20.31 8.25 3.48
N ILE A 192 19.95 6.98 3.46
CA ILE A 192 20.38 5.99 2.48
C ILE A 192 19.19 5.56 1.63
N TYR A 193 19.39 5.60 0.31
CA TYR A 193 18.53 4.94 -0.67
C TYR A 193 19.03 3.51 -0.87
N ALA A 194 18.12 2.54 -0.94
CA ALA A 194 18.46 1.17 -1.29
C ALA A 194 17.41 0.53 -2.21
N GLY A 195 17.86 -0.31 -3.15
CA GLY A 195 16.98 -1.08 -4.04
C GLY A 195 17.13 -0.71 -5.51
N ALA A 196 16.06 -0.90 -6.29
CA ALA A 196 16.05 -0.65 -7.73
C ALA A 196 16.32 0.82 -8.06
N PRO A 197 16.90 1.15 -9.23
CA PRO A 197 17.08 2.53 -9.66
C PRO A 197 15.74 3.24 -9.95
N THR A 198 15.70 4.55 -9.74
CA THR A 198 14.52 5.40 -9.96
C THR A 198 14.36 5.71 -11.46
N GLY A 199 13.18 5.43 -12.01
CA GLY A 199 12.75 5.77 -13.36
C GLY A 199 11.54 6.71 -13.36
N ARG A 200 10.96 6.98 -14.53
CA ARG A 200 9.76 7.83 -14.68
C ARG A 200 8.45 7.09 -14.42
N ASP A 201 8.49 6.02 -13.64
CA ASP A 201 7.35 5.13 -13.40
C ASP A 201 6.30 5.78 -12.49
N GLY A 202 5.02 5.65 -12.84
CA GLY A 202 3.92 6.08 -11.98
C GLY A 202 3.93 7.55 -11.57
N ILE A 203 4.68 8.43 -12.26
CA ILE A 203 4.65 9.86 -11.99
C ILE A 203 3.21 10.33 -12.24
N HIS A 204 2.62 10.98 -11.24
CA HIS A 204 1.20 11.34 -11.13
C HIS A 204 0.24 10.21 -10.71
N GLY A 205 0.70 8.98 -10.47
CA GLY A 205 -0.11 7.82 -10.08
C GLY A 205 -1.06 8.10 -8.92
N ALA A 206 -0.55 8.61 -7.79
CA ALA A 206 -1.39 9.00 -6.65
C ALA A 206 -2.42 10.10 -6.93
N THR A 207 -2.12 11.04 -7.85
CA THR A 207 -3.08 12.06 -8.28
C THR A 207 -4.13 11.47 -9.21
N PHE A 208 -3.74 10.61 -10.15
CA PHE A 208 -4.63 9.91 -11.08
C PHE A 208 -5.58 8.94 -10.37
N ALA A 209 -5.10 8.21 -9.36
CA ALA A 209 -5.94 7.35 -8.53
C ALA A 209 -7.01 8.12 -7.73
N SER A 210 -6.93 9.46 -7.68
CA SER A 210 -7.88 10.34 -7.00
C SER A 210 -8.92 10.97 -7.94
N VAL A 211 -8.95 10.64 -9.25
CA VAL A 211 -9.86 11.23 -10.25
C VAL A 211 -10.91 10.19 -10.70
N GLU A 212 -12.20 10.57 -10.75
CA GLU A 212 -13.25 9.79 -11.40
C GLU A 212 -13.27 10.11 -12.91
N PHE A 213 -13.14 9.09 -13.77
CA PHE A 213 -13.23 9.26 -15.23
C PHE A 213 -14.66 8.98 -15.72
N ALA A 214 -15.16 9.85 -16.60
CA ALA A 214 -16.50 9.71 -17.20
C ALA A 214 -16.49 8.87 -18.49
N SER A 215 -15.33 8.58 -19.08
CA SER A 215 -15.17 7.80 -20.32
C SER A 215 -13.73 7.30 -20.53
N ASP A 216 -13.57 6.19 -21.25
CA ASP A 216 -12.27 5.55 -21.58
C ASP A 216 -11.31 6.46 -22.41
N ASP A 217 -11.81 7.51 -23.09
CA ASP A 217 -11.02 8.36 -24.01
C ASP A 217 -10.16 9.46 -23.31
N GLU A 218 -10.26 9.63 -21.98
CA GLU A 218 -9.55 10.68 -21.22
C GLU A 218 -8.34 10.17 -20.41
N GLN A 219 -7.86 8.94 -20.65
CA GLN A 219 -6.69 8.42 -19.94
C GLN A 219 -5.39 8.96 -20.56
N GLU A 220 -4.74 9.92 -19.88
CA GLU A 220 -3.35 10.25 -20.18
C GLU A 220 -2.46 9.02 -19.92
N PRO A 221 -1.45 8.73 -20.76
CA PRO A 221 -0.57 7.59 -20.56
C PRO A 221 0.27 7.80 -19.30
N VAL A 222 -0.18 7.22 -18.18
CA VAL A 222 0.64 7.08 -16.98
C VAL A 222 1.71 6.04 -17.26
N ALA A 223 2.97 6.35 -16.96
CA ALA A 223 4.05 5.39 -17.08
C ALA A 223 3.74 4.14 -16.23
N LEU A 224 3.70 2.99 -16.91
CA LEU A 224 3.36 1.69 -16.33
C LEU A 224 4.27 1.38 -15.14
N GLN A 225 3.66 1.03 -13.99
CA GLN A 225 4.41 0.53 -12.84
C GLN A 225 4.74 -0.94 -13.09
N ILE A 226 6.02 -1.26 -13.21
CA ILE A 226 6.51 -2.64 -13.37
C ILE A 226 7.15 -3.07 -12.05
N GLY A 227 6.70 -4.19 -11.50
CA GLY A 227 7.30 -4.80 -10.32
C GLY A 227 8.42 -5.78 -10.69
N TYR A 228 9.50 -5.77 -9.92
CA TYR A 228 10.65 -6.67 -10.07
C TYR A 228 10.76 -7.62 -8.86
N PRO A 229 9.99 -8.72 -8.81
CA PRO A 229 9.89 -9.55 -7.61
C PRO A 229 11.21 -10.17 -7.16
N GLU A 230 12.15 -10.45 -8.06
CA GLU A 230 13.50 -10.92 -7.72
C GLU A 230 14.35 -9.85 -7.00
N ILE A 231 14.17 -8.57 -7.36
CA ILE A 231 14.75 -7.46 -6.59
C ILE A 231 14.02 -7.35 -5.25
N GLY A 232 12.69 -7.45 -5.25
CA GLY A 232 11.85 -7.39 -4.04
C GLY A 232 12.23 -8.45 -3.01
N LYS A 233 12.51 -9.67 -3.45
CA LYS A 233 12.98 -10.77 -2.59
C LYS A 233 14.32 -10.45 -1.92
N ARG A 234 15.31 -10.03 -2.70
CA ARG A 234 16.63 -9.63 -2.16
C ARG A 234 16.49 -8.45 -1.22
N LEU A 235 15.62 -7.50 -1.55
CA LEU A 235 15.35 -6.31 -0.76
C LEU A 235 14.72 -6.67 0.59
N MET A 236 13.77 -7.60 0.61
CA MET A 236 13.18 -8.15 1.82
C MET A 236 14.25 -8.78 2.71
N GLU A 237 15.11 -9.66 2.17
CA GLU A 237 16.17 -10.30 2.97
C GLU A 237 17.19 -9.28 3.51
N ALA A 238 17.61 -8.31 2.70
CA ALA A 238 18.50 -7.24 3.14
C ALA A 238 17.85 -6.36 4.23
N CYS A 239 16.56 -6.06 4.11
CA CYS A 239 15.82 -5.27 5.10
C CYS A 239 15.68 -6.03 6.43
N LEU A 240 15.34 -7.32 6.38
CA LEU A 240 15.24 -8.15 7.59
C LEU A 240 16.60 -8.31 8.29
N GLU A 241 17.72 -8.35 7.53
CA GLU A 241 19.06 -8.35 8.11
C GLU A 241 19.43 -6.98 8.74
N VAL A 242 19.18 -5.86 8.04
CA VAL A 242 19.55 -4.53 8.53
C VAL A 242 18.73 -4.09 9.74
N VAL A 243 17.51 -4.59 9.89
CA VAL A 243 16.66 -4.40 11.08
C VAL A 243 17.37 -4.87 12.35
N GLY A 244 18.19 -5.92 12.26
CA GLY A 244 19.01 -6.42 13.37
C GLY A 244 20.27 -5.57 13.66
N SER A 245 20.66 -4.66 12.77
CA SER A 245 21.85 -3.83 12.97
C SER A 245 21.58 -2.66 13.91
N SER A 246 22.49 -2.46 14.86
CA SER A 246 22.50 -1.27 15.72
C SER A 246 22.87 0.02 14.99
N ALA A 247 23.23 -0.04 13.69
CA ALA A 247 23.45 1.11 12.83
C ALA A 247 22.15 1.74 12.34
N LEU A 248 21.07 0.96 12.23
CA LEU A 248 19.77 1.42 11.74
C LEU A 248 19.09 2.32 12.78
N VAL A 249 18.50 3.43 12.31
CA VAL A 249 17.70 4.36 13.11
C VAL A 249 16.23 4.31 12.70
N GLY A 250 15.98 4.28 11.39
CA GLY A 250 14.63 4.17 10.83
C GLY A 250 14.69 3.61 9.41
N ILE A 251 13.57 3.04 8.99
CA ILE A 251 13.40 2.44 7.66
C ILE A 251 11.96 2.69 7.22
N GLN A 252 11.78 3.01 5.94
CA GLN A 252 10.48 3.27 5.33
C GLN A 252 10.51 2.74 3.90
N ASP A 253 9.41 2.13 3.46
CA ASP A 253 9.23 1.77 2.07
C ASP A 253 8.99 3.01 1.19
N MET A 254 9.31 2.90 -0.10
CA MET A 254 8.94 3.90 -1.10
C MET A 254 7.80 3.37 -1.97
N GLY A 255 6.57 3.75 -1.62
CA GLY A 255 5.36 3.48 -2.40
C GLY A 255 4.87 4.71 -3.17
N ALA A 256 3.61 5.07 -2.96
CA ALA A 256 3.01 6.26 -3.57
C ALA A 256 3.76 7.54 -3.19
N ALA A 257 3.95 8.45 -4.15
CA ALA A 257 4.80 9.62 -4.02
C ALA A 257 6.30 9.33 -3.74
N GLY A 258 6.74 8.07 -3.76
CA GLY A 258 8.15 7.66 -3.69
C GLY A 258 8.97 8.34 -2.60
N LEU A 259 10.08 8.99 -3.02
CA LEU A 259 10.98 9.73 -2.14
C LEU A 259 10.28 10.88 -1.40
N THR A 260 9.23 11.48 -2.00
CA THR A 260 8.51 12.60 -1.40
C THR A 260 7.79 12.19 -0.12
N SER A 261 6.92 11.18 -0.19
CA SER A 261 6.21 10.66 1.00
C SER A 261 7.21 10.12 2.01
N SER A 262 8.10 9.23 1.58
CA SER A 262 9.02 8.53 2.48
C SER A 262 9.88 9.51 3.30
N SER A 263 10.50 10.49 2.64
CA SER A 263 11.33 11.47 3.34
C SER A 263 10.52 12.43 4.20
N ALA A 264 9.39 12.94 3.71
CA ALA A 264 8.57 13.90 4.44
C ALA A 264 7.91 13.27 5.69
N GLU A 265 7.37 12.05 5.57
CA GLU A 265 6.72 11.35 6.67
C GLU A 265 7.73 10.94 7.75
N MET A 266 8.89 10.39 7.37
CA MET A 266 9.94 10.03 8.33
C MET A 266 10.43 11.26 9.12
N ALA A 267 10.56 12.41 8.45
CA ALA A 267 10.94 13.67 9.08
C ALA A 267 9.83 14.24 9.96
N SER A 268 8.57 14.23 9.50
CA SER A 268 7.40 14.74 10.25
C SER A 268 7.20 13.96 11.55
N LYS A 269 7.18 12.63 11.48
CA LYS A 269 7.05 11.74 12.66
C LYS A 269 8.16 11.97 13.71
N ALA A 270 9.36 12.31 13.26
CA ALA A 270 10.52 12.54 14.10
C ALA A 270 10.64 13.99 14.59
N GLY A 271 9.86 14.93 14.03
CA GLY A 271 10.01 16.36 14.28
C GLY A 271 11.35 16.90 13.80
N THR A 272 11.88 16.41 12.67
CA THR A 272 13.19 16.78 12.10
C THR A 272 13.04 17.31 10.67
N GLY A 273 14.16 17.66 10.03
CA GLY A 273 14.25 17.92 8.60
C GLY A 273 15.10 16.86 7.89
N ILE A 274 15.10 16.89 6.56
CA ILE A 274 15.94 16.06 5.71
C ILE A 274 16.53 16.92 4.60
N GLU A 275 17.82 16.77 4.37
CA GLU A 275 18.53 17.34 3.23
C GLU A 275 18.98 16.22 2.31
N MET A 276 18.62 16.27 1.02
CA MET A 276 19.01 15.29 0.01
C MET A 276 19.70 15.94 -1.19
N ASN A 277 20.73 15.28 -1.70
CA ASN A 277 21.33 15.55 -3.00
C ASN A 277 20.81 14.53 -4.02
N LEU A 278 19.96 14.99 -4.92
CA LEU A 278 19.33 14.16 -5.94
C LEU A 278 20.31 13.70 -7.02
N ASP A 279 21.47 14.33 -7.16
CA ASP A 279 22.55 13.86 -8.05
C ASP A 279 23.09 12.48 -7.63
N LEU A 280 22.82 12.05 -6.39
CA LEU A 280 23.26 10.76 -5.84
C LEU A 280 22.17 9.68 -5.90
N VAL A 281 20.94 10.03 -6.29
CA VAL A 281 19.85 9.06 -6.42
C VAL A 281 20.15 8.14 -7.62
N PRO A 282 20.13 6.81 -7.45
CA PRO A 282 20.32 5.88 -8.56
C PRO A 282 19.18 6.03 -9.57
N GLN A 283 19.51 6.14 -10.85
CA GLN A 283 18.56 6.42 -11.93
C GLN A 283 18.62 5.33 -13.00
N SER A 284 17.45 4.93 -13.52
CA SER A 284 17.35 4.00 -14.67
C SER A 284 17.27 4.76 -16.00
N GLU A 285 16.95 6.05 -15.95
CA GLU A 285 16.82 6.93 -17.11
C GLU A 285 17.72 8.15 -16.97
N GLU A 286 18.24 8.64 -18.11
CA GLU A 286 19.09 9.83 -18.11
C GLU A 286 18.27 11.12 -17.93
N ASN A 287 18.94 12.14 -17.40
CA ASN A 287 18.44 13.52 -17.30
C ASN A 287 17.09 13.65 -16.57
N MET A 288 16.87 12.84 -15.53
CA MET A 288 15.68 13.01 -14.70
C MET A 288 15.75 14.35 -13.95
N THR A 289 14.61 15.02 -13.89
CA THR A 289 14.45 16.25 -13.12
C THR A 289 14.26 15.94 -11.64
N ALA A 290 14.48 16.95 -10.78
CA ALA A 290 14.18 16.83 -9.35
C ALA A 290 12.70 16.50 -9.10
N TYR A 291 11.80 17.01 -9.94
CA TYR A 291 10.39 16.67 -9.91
C TYR A 291 10.16 15.18 -10.18
N GLU A 292 10.72 14.65 -11.27
CA GLU A 292 10.54 13.25 -11.66
C GLU A 292 11.14 12.28 -10.64
N MET A 293 12.36 12.54 -10.16
CA MET A 293 12.99 11.69 -9.15
C MET A 293 12.21 11.64 -7.83
N MET A 294 11.64 12.77 -7.41
CA MET A 294 10.91 12.85 -6.14
C MET A 294 9.52 12.23 -6.21
N LEU A 295 8.84 12.32 -7.35
CA LEU A 295 7.46 11.85 -7.53
C LEU A 295 7.37 10.46 -8.18
N SER A 296 8.47 9.91 -8.65
CA SER A 296 8.54 8.56 -9.20
C SER A 296 8.05 7.52 -8.20
N GLU A 297 7.22 6.61 -8.69
CA GLU A 297 6.67 5.45 -7.98
C GLU A 297 7.32 4.14 -8.49
N SER A 298 8.58 4.20 -8.96
CA SER A 298 9.38 3.01 -9.25
C SER A 298 9.37 2.05 -8.06
N GLN A 299 9.34 0.75 -8.35
CA GLN A 299 9.11 -0.29 -7.36
C GLN A 299 10.40 -0.78 -6.71
N GLU A 300 10.29 -1.57 -5.64
CA GLU A 300 11.42 -2.20 -4.93
C GLU A 300 12.50 -1.22 -4.43
N ARG A 301 12.05 -0.17 -3.72
CA ARG A 301 12.92 0.85 -3.12
C ARG A 301 12.62 1.05 -1.64
N MET A 302 13.67 1.27 -0.85
CA MET A 302 13.60 1.58 0.59
C MET A 302 14.41 2.82 0.93
N LEU A 303 13.90 3.63 1.86
CA LEU A 303 14.61 4.75 2.46
C LEU A 303 15.02 4.39 3.89
N LEU A 304 16.31 4.53 4.19
CA LEU A 304 16.88 4.19 5.49
C LEU A 304 17.53 5.41 6.12
N VAL A 305 17.46 5.49 7.45
CA VAL A 305 18.22 6.44 8.26
C VAL A 305 19.18 5.66 9.12
N VAL A 306 20.48 5.98 9.01
CA VAL A 306 21.55 5.24 9.65
C VAL A 306 22.46 6.15 10.47
N LYS A 307 23.01 5.61 11.56
CA LYS A 307 23.92 6.35 12.43
C LYS A 307 25.13 6.85 11.65
N LYS A 308 25.44 8.14 11.81
CA LYS A 308 26.60 8.78 11.18
C LYS A 308 27.89 8.01 11.48
N GLY A 309 28.69 7.75 10.45
CA GLY A 309 29.95 7.02 10.52
C GLY A 309 29.80 5.49 10.48
N ARG A 310 28.59 4.97 10.33
CA ARG A 310 28.30 3.53 10.15
C ARG A 310 27.65 3.23 8.80
N GLU A 311 27.73 4.15 7.85
CA GLU A 311 27.11 4.02 6.53
C GLU A 311 27.65 2.79 5.80
N GLN A 312 28.98 2.60 5.80
CA GLN A 312 29.64 1.52 5.05
C GLN A 312 29.16 0.12 5.49
N GLU A 313 28.86 -0.08 6.78
CA GLU A 313 28.32 -1.34 7.30
C GLU A 313 26.99 -1.70 6.60
N VAL A 314 26.12 -0.70 6.41
CA VAL A 314 24.82 -0.87 5.75
C VAL A 314 25.00 -1.01 4.23
N LEU A 315 25.85 -0.20 3.61
CA LEU A 315 26.14 -0.33 2.17
C LEU A 315 26.70 -1.72 1.82
N ASP A 316 27.63 -2.23 2.62
CA ASP A 316 28.20 -3.56 2.44
C ASP A 316 27.15 -4.67 2.67
N LEU A 317 26.18 -4.45 3.56
CA LEU A 317 25.06 -5.38 3.78
C LEU A 317 24.20 -5.49 2.53
N PHE A 318 23.71 -4.38 1.98
CA PHE A 318 22.89 -4.40 0.77
C PHE A 318 23.67 -4.99 -0.42
N LYS A 319 24.97 -4.69 -0.53
CA LYS A 319 25.84 -5.27 -1.55
C LYS A 319 25.98 -6.80 -1.44
N ARG A 320 25.98 -7.38 -0.23
CA ARG A 320 25.98 -8.85 -0.06
C ARG A 320 24.73 -9.52 -0.61
N HIS A 321 23.61 -8.79 -0.62
CA HIS A 321 22.35 -9.21 -1.22
C HIS A 321 22.22 -8.81 -2.70
N ASP A 322 23.32 -8.38 -3.34
CA ASP A 322 23.34 -7.93 -4.74
C ASP A 322 22.36 -6.78 -5.01
N LEU A 323 22.32 -5.81 -4.08
CA LEU A 323 21.53 -4.59 -4.19
C LEU A 323 22.42 -3.36 -4.09
N ASP A 324 22.07 -2.35 -4.87
CA ASP A 324 22.67 -1.03 -4.75
C ASP A 324 22.06 -0.26 -3.58
N ALA A 325 22.94 0.42 -2.84
CA ALA A 325 22.58 1.38 -1.83
C ALA A 325 23.53 2.58 -1.88
N CYS A 326 23.03 3.77 -1.62
CA CYS A 326 23.84 4.99 -1.61
C CYS A 326 23.35 5.99 -0.56
N VAL A 327 24.29 6.75 0.00
CA VAL A 327 23.97 7.87 0.89
C VAL A 327 23.53 9.04 0.00
N ILE A 328 22.26 9.41 0.08
CA ILE A 328 21.68 10.49 -0.73
C ILE A 328 21.46 11.76 0.09
N GLY A 329 21.61 11.72 1.42
CA GLY A 329 21.27 12.85 2.26
C GLY A 329 21.62 12.67 3.73
N LYS A 330 21.07 13.56 4.55
CA LYS A 330 21.22 13.55 6.00
C LYS A 330 19.99 14.14 6.70
N VAL A 331 19.78 13.73 7.95
CA VAL A 331 18.80 14.32 8.85
C VAL A 331 19.28 15.70 9.32
N THR A 332 18.38 16.68 9.38
CA THR A 332 18.62 18.04 9.89
C THR A 332 17.69 18.37 11.05
N ASP A 333 17.98 19.44 11.77
CA ASP A 333 17.20 19.95 12.91
C ASP A 333 16.44 21.26 12.58
N ASP A 334 16.43 21.67 11.31
CA ASP A 334 15.77 22.89 10.83
C ASP A 334 14.32 22.66 10.35
N HIS A 335 13.80 21.44 10.51
CA HIS A 335 12.43 21.03 10.18
C HIS A 335 12.04 21.25 8.71
N LYS A 336 13.02 21.26 7.81
CA LYS A 336 12.82 21.48 6.37
C LYS A 336 13.16 20.23 5.56
N LEU A 337 12.42 20.01 4.49
CA LEU A 337 12.83 19.15 3.39
C LEU A 337 13.58 20.02 2.38
N ARG A 338 14.89 19.79 2.24
CA ARG A 338 15.76 20.53 1.31
C ARG A 338 16.32 19.58 0.25
N LEU A 339 16.08 19.92 -1.02
CA LEU A 339 16.48 19.10 -2.15
C LEU A 339 17.47 19.87 -3.03
N PHE A 340 18.65 19.31 -3.24
CA PHE A 340 19.66 19.80 -4.16
C PHE A 340 19.70 18.95 -5.42
N HIS A 341 19.86 19.58 -6.58
CA HIS A 341 20.09 18.88 -7.85
C HIS A 341 20.86 19.80 -8.80
N LEU A 342 21.96 19.29 -9.36
CA LEU A 342 22.88 20.04 -10.22
C LEU A 342 23.42 21.31 -9.54
N GLY A 343 23.73 21.20 -8.25
CA GLY A 343 24.26 22.31 -7.44
C GLY A 343 23.25 23.40 -7.05
N GLU A 344 21.98 23.28 -7.43
CA GLU A 344 20.92 24.24 -7.12
C GLU A 344 19.90 23.68 -6.12
N VAL A 345 19.34 24.55 -5.26
CA VAL A 345 18.21 24.19 -4.39
C VAL A 345 16.95 24.09 -5.25
N ARG A 346 16.43 22.88 -5.44
CA ARG A 346 15.21 22.63 -6.22
C ARG A 346 13.96 22.64 -5.37
N ALA A 347 14.06 22.40 -4.07
CA ALA A 347 12.97 22.59 -3.13
C ALA A 347 13.52 22.92 -1.74
N GLU A 348 12.86 23.83 -1.05
CA GLU A 348 13.05 24.04 0.39
C GLU A 348 11.71 24.38 1.02
N VAL A 349 11.11 23.40 1.70
CA VAL A 349 9.76 23.51 2.27
C VAL A 349 9.76 23.01 3.72
N PRO A 350 8.96 23.62 4.62
CA PRO A 350 8.75 23.07 5.96
C PRO A 350 8.13 21.67 5.87
N VAL A 351 8.67 20.70 6.60
CA VAL A 351 8.17 19.32 6.60
C VAL A 351 6.70 19.26 7.06
N ALA A 352 6.36 20.01 8.11
CA ALA A 352 4.99 20.08 8.63
C ALA A 352 4.00 20.60 7.57
N ALA A 353 4.42 21.52 6.70
CA ALA A 353 3.56 22.05 5.65
C ALA A 353 3.15 20.96 4.64
N LEU A 354 4.06 20.03 4.35
CA LEU A 354 3.82 18.94 3.42
C LEU A 354 2.87 17.88 3.99
N VAL A 355 3.01 17.53 5.27
CA VAL A 355 2.33 16.37 5.89
C VAL A 355 1.20 16.79 6.83
N ASP A 356 1.52 17.62 7.82
CA ASP A 356 0.61 17.93 8.94
C ASP A 356 -0.45 18.97 8.56
N ASP A 357 -0.08 19.94 7.72
CA ASP A 357 -0.95 21.04 7.28
C ASP A 357 -1.79 20.69 6.04
N ALA A 358 -1.78 19.43 5.59
CA ALA A 358 -2.67 18.97 4.54
C ALA A 358 -4.14 19.27 4.92
N PRO A 359 -4.96 19.77 3.96
CA PRO A 359 -6.34 20.12 4.25
C PRO A 359 -7.13 18.91 4.73
N VAL A 360 -8.07 19.14 5.63
CA VAL A 360 -9.04 18.12 6.07
C VAL A 360 -10.43 18.68 5.82
N TYR A 361 -11.20 17.98 4.99
CA TYR A 361 -12.51 18.42 4.55
C TYR A 361 -13.62 17.73 5.33
N HIS A 362 -14.52 18.54 5.88
CA HIS A 362 -15.79 18.07 6.42
C HIS A 362 -16.86 18.32 5.38
N ARG A 363 -17.03 17.36 4.46
CA ARG A 363 -18.03 17.44 3.40
C ARG A 363 -19.44 17.37 3.98
N SER A 364 -20.36 18.13 3.42
CA SER A 364 -21.78 17.93 3.67
C SER A 364 -22.18 16.56 3.13
N SER A 365 -22.82 15.75 3.97
CA SER A 365 -23.36 14.45 3.58
C SER A 365 -24.88 14.46 3.76
N ARG A 366 -25.55 13.63 2.97
CA ARG A 366 -26.98 13.34 3.11
C ARG A 366 -27.18 11.85 2.84
N GLU A 367 -28.23 11.30 3.44
CA GLU A 367 -28.66 9.95 3.13
C GLU A 367 -29.00 9.83 1.63
N PRO A 368 -28.45 8.83 0.91
CA PRO A 368 -28.72 8.68 -0.50
C PRO A 368 -30.16 8.20 -0.74
N GLU A 369 -30.72 8.57 -1.89
CA GLU A 369 -32.09 8.24 -2.24
C GLU A 369 -32.31 6.72 -2.42
N TYR A 370 -31.38 6.03 -3.08
CA TYR A 370 -31.43 4.58 -3.26
C TYR A 370 -31.54 3.83 -1.92
N TYR A 371 -30.86 4.30 -0.87
CA TYR A 371 -30.89 3.67 0.44
C TYR A 371 -32.30 3.77 1.04
N ARG A 372 -32.90 4.97 1.00
CA ARG A 372 -34.29 5.16 1.45
C ARG A 372 -35.27 4.30 0.68
N GLU A 373 -35.07 4.15 -0.63
CA GLU A 373 -35.89 3.27 -1.46
C GLU A 373 -35.77 1.81 -1.01
N PHE A 374 -34.56 1.28 -0.81
CA PHE A 374 -34.36 -0.09 -0.34
C PHE A 374 -34.95 -0.34 1.05
N GLN A 375 -34.79 0.59 1.99
CA GLN A 375 -35.36 0.46 3.34
C GLN A 375 -36.90 0.51 3.34
N ALA A 376 -37.51 1.09 2.31
CA ALA A 376 -38.96 1.15 2.14
C ALA A 376 -39.54 -0.07 1.40
N MET A 377 -38.70 -0.93 0.81
CA MET A 377 -39.16 -2.13 0.12
C MET A 377 -39.66 -3.18 1.13
N ASP A 378 -40.76 -3.85 0.79
CA ASP A 378 -41.22 -5.02 1.54
C ASP A 378 -40.17 -6.14 1.49
N ALA A 379 -40.06 -6.92 2.57
CA ALA A 379 -39.15 -8.05 2.63
C ALA A 379 -39.41 -9.01 1.46
N TYR A 380 -38.40 -9.18 0.59
CA TYR A 380 -38.50 -10.08 -0.55
C TYR A 380 -38.45 -11.54 -0.09
N VAL A 381 -39.50 -12.30 -0.43
CA VAL A 381 -39.55 -13.75 -0.21
C VAL A 381 -39.40 -14.47 -1.55
N PRO A 382 -38.26 -15.14 -1.80
CA PRO A 382 -38.03 -15.81 -3.08
C PRO A 382 -39.02 -16.95 -3.30
N GLN A 383 -39.65 -16.99 -4.48
CA GLN A 383 -40.54 -18.06 -4.89
C GLN A 383 -39.73 -19.20 -5.51
N VAL A 384 -39.34 -20.19 -4.70
CA VAL A 384 -38.55 -21.35 -5.14
C VAL A 384 -39.48 -22.51 -5.53
N LYS A 385 -39.66 -22.73 -6.83
CA LYS A 385 -40.50 -23.83 -7.36
C LYS A 385 -39.75 -25.17 -7.44
N ASP A 386 -38.47 -25.12 -7.79
CA ASP A 386 -37.58 -26.29 -7.87
C ASP A 386 -36.29 -25.99 -7.11
N VAL A 387 -36.18 -26.58 -5.92
CA VAL A 387 -35.02 -26.39 -5.04
C VAL A 387 -33.74 -26.96 -5.67
N LYS A 388 -33.85 -28.07 -6.41
CA LYS A 388 -32.70 -28.72 -7.04
C LYS A 388 -32.14 -27.83 -8.14
N ASP A 389 -33.01 -27.30 -8.99
CA ASP A 389 -32.60 -26.41 -10.07
C ASP A 389 -31.96 -25.12 -9.53
N ILE A 390 -32.60 -24.46 -8.57
CA ILE A 390 -32.04 -23.26 -7.94
C ILE A 390 -30.70 -23.54 -7.26
N PHE A 391 -30.56 -24.67 -6.56
CA PHE A 391 -29.28 -25.06 -5.95
C PHE A 391 -28.18 -25.22 -7.01
N LEU A 392 -28.48 -25.90 -8.14
CA LEU A 392 -27.52 -26.05 -9.24
C LEU A 392 -27.17 -24.70 -9.89
N GLN A 393 -28.13 -23.78 -10.03
CA GLN A 393 -27.88 -22.43 -10.51
C GLN A 393 -26.98 -21.63 -9.56
N LEU A 394 -27.20 -21.74 -8.24
CA LEU A 394 -26.37 -21.07 -7.24
C LEU A 394 -24.93 -21.57 -7.30
N LEU A 395 -24.71 -22.88 -7.39
CA LEU A 395 -23.36 -23.45 -7.53
C LEU A 395 -22.62 -23.02 -8.80
N GLN A 396 -23.36 -22.62 -9.84
CA GLN A 396 -22.79 -22.12 -11.10
C GLN A 396 -22.45 -20.63 -11.06
N ARG A 397 -22.89 -19.87 -10.04
CA ARG A 397 -22.54 -18.46 -9.92
C ARG A 397 -21.07 -18.31 -9.60
N PRO A 398 -20.27 -17.55 -10.38
CA PRO A 398 -18.83 -17.38 -10.14
C PRO A 398 -18.48 -16.99 -8.70
N THR A 399 -19.29 -16.14 -8.06
CA THR A 399 -19.12 -15.74 -6.65
C THR A 399 -19.26 -16.93 -5.66
N VAL A 400 -20.14 -17.89 -5.93
CA VAL A 400 -20.40 -19.06 -5.06
C VAL A 400 -19.56 -20.27 -5.46
N ALA A 401 -19.23 -20.41 -6.75
CA ALA A 401 -18.49 -21.54 -7.30
C ALA A 401 -17.10 -21.68 -6.65
N SER A 402 -16.53 -22.88 -6.77
CA SER A 402 -15.18 -23.17 -6.28
C SER A 402 -14.15 -22.17 -6.82
N LYS A 403 -13.31 -21.66 -5.93
CA LYS A 403 -12.17 -20.80 -6.27
C LYS A 403 -10.88 -21.59 -6.52
N SER A 404 -10.97 -22.91 -6.74
CA SER A 404 -9.79 -23.79 -6.91
C SER A 404 -8.87 -23.42 -8.05
N TRP A 405 -9.43 -22.83 -9.11
CA TRP A 405 -8.62 -22.31 -10.19
C TRP A 405 -7.74 -21.11 -9.75
N VAL A 406 -8.21 -20.29 -8.81
CA VAL A 406 -7.45 -19.15 -8.27
C VAL A 406 -6.31 -19.65 -7.41
N TYR A 407 -6.63 -20.39 -6.34
CA TYR A 407 -5.61 -20.82 -5.39
C TYR A 407 -4.68 -21.92 -5.92
N GLY A 408 -5.05 -22.59 -7.01
CA GLY A 408 -4.15 -23.50 -7.73
C GLY A 408 -2.96 -22.79 -8.40
N GLN A 409 -2.93 -21.45 -8.44
CA GLN A 409 -1.82 -20.67 -8.99
C GLN A 409 -0.80 -20.23 -7.92
N PHE A 410 -1.16 -20.32 -6.65
CA PHE A 410 -0.31 -19.86 -5.55
C PHE A 410 0.49 -21.02 -4.96
N ASP A 411 1.76 -20.76 -4.70
CA ASP A 411 2.62 -21.72 -4.02
C ASP A 411 2.10 -21.99 -2.60
N GLN A 412 2.35 -23.21 -2.12
CA GLN A 412 2.01 -23.64 -0.77
C GLN A 412 3.25 -23.67 0.10
N ASP A 413 3.11 -23.28 1.35
CA ASP A 413 4.17 -23.32 2.34
C ASP A 413 3.91 -24.41 3.40
N GLU A 414 4.97 -25.00 3.95
CA GLU A 414 4.86 -26.08 4.94
C GLU A 414 4.19 -25.66 6.24
N HIS A 415 4.21 -24.36 6.57
CA HIS A 415 3.54 -23.79 7.73
C HIS A 415 2.07 -23.46 7.46
N THR A 416 1.57 -23.59 6.23
CA THR A 416 0.14 -23.45 5.94
C THR A 416 -0.60 -24.73 6.38
N LEU A 417 -1.11 -24.72 7.62
CA LEU A 417 -1.82 -25.85 8.23
C LEU A 417 -3.21 -26.06 7.60
N LEU A 418 -3.87 -24.96 7.21
CA LEU A 418 -5.12 -24.96 6.49
C LEU A 418 -5.08 -23.85 5.44
N GLY A 419 -5.08 -24.23 4.16
CA GLY A 419 -4.94 -23.29 3.06
C GLY A 419 -6.26 -22.80 2.47
N PRO A 420 -6.21 -22.20 1.27
CA PRO A 420 -7.38 -21.70 0.56
C PRO A 420 -8.48 -22.76 0.35
N GLY A 421 -9.74 -22.33 0.36
CA GLY A 421 -10.92 -23.21 0.26
C GLY A 421 -11.54 -23.62 1.60
N SER A 422 -10.94 -23.16 2.71
CA SER A 422 -11.54 -23.15 4.04
C SER A 422 -12.19 -21.80 4.37
N ASN A 423 -12.88 -21.69 5.50
CA ASN A 423 -13.45 -20.43 6.01
C ASN A 423 -12.38 -19.44 6.51
N ALA A 424 -11.20 -19.93 6.85
CA ALA A 424 -10.04 -19.11 7.22
C ALA A 424 -8.77 -19.90 6.90
N ALA A 425 -7.71 -19.19 6.54
CA ALA A 425 -6.38 -19.75 6.46
C ALA A 425 -5.82 -19.94 7.88
N VAL A 426 -5.15 -21.06 8.14
CA VAL A 426 -4.46 -21.32 9.40
C VAL A 426 -2.97 -21.49 9.10
N VAL A 427 -2.16 -20.57 9.58
CA VAL A 427 -0.70 -20.53 9.35
C VAL A 427 0.03 -20.72 10.67
N GLY A 428 0.85 -21.77 10.77
CA GLY A 428 1.67 -22.06 11.94
C GLY A 428 2.75 -21.00 12.15
N VAL A 429 3.05 -20.69 13.41
CA VAL A 429 4.16 -19.79 13.78
C VAL A 429 5.42 -20.63 13.95
N PRO A 430 6.45 -20.48 13.08
CA PRO A 430 7.62 -21.36 13.08
C PRO A 430 8.31 -21.44 14.43
N GLY A 431 8.67 -22.66 14.85
CA GLY A 431 9.35 -22.91 16.13
C GLY A 431 8.45 -22.86 17.37
N THR A 432 7.12 -22.79 17.20
CA THR A 432 6.14 -22.74 18.31
C THR A 432 4.95 -23.67 18.05
N ASP A 433 4.09 -23.85 19.06
CA ASP A 433 2.79 -24.52 18.91
C ASP A 433 1.64 -23.53 18.59
N LYS A 434 1.96 -22.27 18.23
CA LYS A 434 0.99 -21.23 17.89
C LYS A 434 0.62 -21.29 16.40
N ALA A 435 -0.58 -20.83 16.07
CA ALA A 435 -1.02 -20.61 14.71
C ALA A 435 -1.87 -19.34 14.61
N LEU A 436 -1.86 -18.73 13.43
CA LEU A 436 -2.67 -17.56 13.08
C LEU A 436 -3.85 -18.00 12.22
N ALA A 437 -5.05 -17.52 12.56
CA ALA A 437 -6.22 -17.63 11.71
C ALA A 437 -6.40 -16.32 10.93
N LEU A 438 -6.47 -16.39 9.61
CA LEU A 438 -6.46 -15.23 8.70
C LEU A 438 -7.63 -15.33 7.73
N THR A 439 -8.37 -14.23 7.56
CA THR A 439 -9.46 -14.12 6.58
C THR A 439 -9.61 -12.67 6.10
N THR A 440 -10.32 -12.51 4.99
CA THR A 440 -10.75 -11.22 4.44
C THR A 440 -12.16 -11.40 3.89
N ASP A 441 -13.12 -10.65 4.40
CA ASP A 441 -14.53 -10.80 4.06
C ASP A 441 -15.20 -9.45 3.83
N CYS A 442 -15.97 -9.33 2.75
CA CYS A 442 -16.77 -8.15 2.47
C CYS A 442 -17.89 -8.44 1.46
N ASN A 443 -19.15 -8.52 1.89
CA ASN A 443 -20.26 -8.66 0.95
C ASN A 443 -20.67 -7.30 0.36
N SER A 444 -20.23 -6.99 -0.87
CA SER A 444 -20.49 -5.70 -1.51
C SER A 444 -21.98 -5.41 -1.73
N ARG A 445 -22.80 -6.45 -1.94
CA ARG A 445 -24.25 -6.31 -2.12
C ARG A 445 -24.93 -5.88 -0.83
N TYR A 446 -24.49 -6.41 0.31
CA TYR A 446 -25.02 -5.97 1.60
C TYR A 446 -24.62 -4.53 1.90
N ILE A 447 -23.38 -4.14 1.58
CA ILE A 447 -22.93 -2.75 1.70
C ILE A 447 -23.72 -1.82 0.78
N TYR A 448 -24.02 -2.22 -0.45
CA TYR A 448 -24.82 -1.42 -1.37
C TYR A 448 -26.26 -1.21 -0.88
N LEU A 449 -26.88 -2.25 -0.29
CA LEU A 449 -28.25 -2.16 0.22
C LEU A 449 -28.35 -1.40 1.54
N ASP A 450 -27.40 -1.62 2.45
CA ASP A 450 -27.27 -0.92 3.72
C ASP A 450 -25.80 -0.78 4.10
N PRO A 451 -25.16 0.38 3.88
CA PRO A 451 -23.73 0.55 4.17
C PRO A 451 -23.36 0.34 5.65
N TYR A 452 -24.28 0.64 6.57
CA TYR A 452 -24.02 0.48 8.00
C TYR A 452 -24.09 -1.00 8.39
N MET A 453 -25.18 -1.69 8.03
CA MET A 453 -25.35 -3.11 8.34
C MET A 453 -24.39 -3.98 7.53
N GLY A 454 -24.15 -3.67 6.26
CA GLY A 454 -23.17 -4.35 5.42
C GLY A 454 -21.75 -4.23 5.98
N GLY A 455 -21.36 -3.05 6.45
CA GLY A 455 -20.08 -2.85 7.12
C GLY A 455 -19.97 -3.65 8.44
N ALA A 456 -21.05 -3.71 9.22
CA ALA A 456 -21.09 -4.52 10.42
C ALA A 456 -21.01 -6.03 10.13
N ILE A 457 -21.67 -6.49 9.05
CA ILE A 457 -21.62 -7.89 8.60
C ILE A 457 -20.21 -8.25 8.13
N ALA A 458 -19.53 -7.38 7.37
CA ALA A 458 -18.16 -7.64 6.93
C ALA A 458 -17.20 -7.90 8.12
N VAL A 459 -17.34 -7.12 9.20
CA VAL A 459 -16.54 -7.30 10.43
C VAL A 459 -16.96 -8.54 11.24
N ALA A 460 -18.21 -9.01 11.10
CA ALA A 460 -18.71 -10.18 11.82
C ALA A 460 -18.50 -11.50 11.07
N GLU A 461 -18.39 -11.44 9.75
CA GLU A 461 -18.07 -12.57 8.87
C GLU A 461 -16.59 -12.93 8.95
N ALA A 462 -15.72 -11.91 8.99
CA ALA A 462 -14.30 -12.03 9.33
C ALA A 462 -14.06 -12.36 10.82
#